data_AF-A0A090SJR8-F1
#
_entry.id   AF-A0A090SJR8-F1
#
_cell.length_a   1.000
_cell.length_b   1.000
_cell.length_c   1.000
_cell.angle_alpha   90.00
_cell.angle_beta   90.00
_cell.angle_gamma   90.00
#
_symmetry.space_group_name_H-M   'P 1'
#
loop_
_entity.id
_entity.type
_entity.pdbx_description
1 polymer ?
#
loop_
_entity_poly.entity_id
_entity_poly.type
_entity_poly.pdbx_seq_one_letter_code
_entity_poly.pdbx_strand_id
1 'polypeptide(L)'
;MAGEFERGLELIRSSKELNPFRPPWFSIASVVFKIMQDDFDGAEKSVSKLSLRRLFWIPMLKAVIQVYKGEFKQAQASYKEMLQIRPDFEGSEERYLGAFISSPAIKNKLLEALERL
;
A
#
# COMPACT_ATOMS: atom_id res chain seq x y z
N MET A 1 -1.35 22.58 -9.70
CA MET A 1 -2.16 21.54 -9.03
C MET A 1 -1.27 20.51 -8.29
N ALA A 2 -0.26 20.98 -7.54
CA ALA A 2 0.61 20.14 -6.69
C ALA A 2 0.59 20.59 -5.20
N GLY A 3 0.08 21.79 -4.93
CA GLY A 3 0.20 22.43 -3.61
C GLY A 3 -0.79 21.95 -2.54
N GLU A 4 -1.87 21.23 -2.89
CA GLU A 4 -2.79 20.70 -1.87
C GLU A 4 -2.28 19.41 -1.24
N PHE A 5 -1.49 18.64 -1.98
CA PHE A 5 -0.93 17.38 -1.51
C PHE A 5 0.30 17.61 -0.59
N GLU A 6 1.18 18.53 -0.97
CA GLU A 6 2.32 18.94 -0.14
C GLU A 6 1.87 19.61 1.15
N ARG A 7 0.82 20.45 1.09
CA ARG A 7 0.21 21.08 2.27
C ARG A 7 -0.45 20.06 3.20
N GLY A 8 -1.05 19.00 2.63
CA GLY A 8 -1.54 17.85 3.40
C GLY A 8 -0.43 17.09 4.12
N LEU A 9 0.73 16.90 3.48
CA LEU A 9 1.91 16.28 4.08
C LEU A 9 2.56 17.15 5.17
N GLU A 10 2.60 18.47 4.97
CA GLU A 10 3.14 19.43 5.95
C GLU A 10 2.27 19.51 7.21
N LEU A 11 0.94 19.49 7.07
CA LEU A 11 -0.01 19.39 8.18
C LEU A 11 0.15 18.06 8.95
N ILE A 12 0.42 16.96 8.25
CA ILE A 12 0.71 15.66 8.87
C ILE A 12 2.06 15.67 9.61
N ARG A 13 3.05 16.40 9.08
CA ARG A 13 4.39 16.50 9.68
C ARG A 13 4.40 17.39 10.93
N SER A 14 3.51 18.38 11.02
CA SER A 14 3.33 19.25 12.19
C SER A 14 2.46 18.63 13.31
N SER A 15 1.74 17.55 13.02
CA SER A 15 1.05 16.70 14.02
C SER A 15 1.95 15.58 14.61
N LYS A 16 3.28 15.70 14.50
CA LYS A 16 4.23 14.62 14.83
C LYS A 16 4.45 14.34 16.32
N GLU A 17 3.79 15.07 17.21
CA GLU A 17 3.87 14.82 18.64
C GLU A 17 2.50 14.41 19.17
N LEU A 18 2.42 13.21 19.74
CA LEU A 18 1.34 12.73 20.64
C LEU A 18 -0.04 12.42 20.04
N ASN A 19 -0.15 11.47 19.09
CA ASN A 19 -1.46 10.81 18.89
C ASN A 19 -1.40 9.28 18.70
N PRO A 20 -1.59 8.50 19.78
CA PRO A 20 -1.78 7.04 19.76
C PRO A 20 -2.99 6.57 18.95
N PHE A 21 -3.91 7.47 18.58
CA PHE A 21 -5.10 7.17 17.79
C PHE A 21 -4.95 7.46 16.31
N ARG A 22 -3.74 7.73 15.77
CA ARG A 22 -3.57 7.93 14.32
C ARG A 22 -4.10 6.68 13.62
N PRO A 23 -5.22 6.79 12.89
CA PRO A 23 -5.85 5.58 12.46
C PRO A 23 -5.00 4.84 11.43
N PRO A 24 -5.01 3.50 11.42
CA PRO A 24 -4.08 2.71 10.61
C PRO A 24 -4.08 3.02 9.11
N TRP A 25 -5.22 3.51 8.58
CA TRP A 25 -5.36 3.90 7.18
C TRP A 25 -4.43 5.03 6.75
N PHE A 26 -4.06 5.93 7.65
CA PHE A 26 -3.11 6.99 7.33
C PHE A 26 -1.67 6.47 7.11
N SER A 27 -1.34 5.34 7.72
CA SER A 27 -0.03 4.71 7.51
C SER A 27 0.00 3.94 6.20
N ILE A 28 -1.12 3.33 5.79
CA ILE A 28 -1.31 2.70 4.48
C ILE A 28 -1.19 3.73 3.35
N ALA A 29 -1.85 4.88 3.48
CA ALA A 29 -1.73 5.97 2.50
C ALA A 29 -0.27 6.43 2.31
N SER A 30 0.54 6.45 3.38
CA SER A 30 1.96 6.78 3.28
C SER A 30 2.79 5.72 2.54
N VAL A 31 2.42 4.44 2.64
CA VAL A 31 3.06 3.37 1.86
C VAL A 31 2.73 3.54 0.38
N VAL A 32 1.45 3.72 0.05
CA VAL A 32 0.97 3.91 -1.32
C VAL A 32 1.61 5.14 -1.97
N PHE A 33 1.75 6.24 -1.23
CA PHE A 33 2.42 7.44 -1.74
C PHE A 33 3.90 7.20 -2.08
N LYS A 34 4.61 6.34 -1.32
CA LYS A 34 5.99 5.99 -1.63
C LYS A 34 6.10 5.07 -2.85
N ILE A 35 5.19 4.11 -3.00
CA ILE A 35 5.06 3.29 -4.22
C ILE A 35 4.85 4.20 -5.45
N MET A 36 4.04 5.25 -5.32
CA MET A 36 3.81 6.19 -6.42
C MET A 36 5.06 6.97 -6.84
N GLN A 37 5.95 7.26 -5.90
CA GLN A 37 7.24 7.93 -6.15
C GLN A 37 8.37 6.96 -6.53
N ASP A 38 8.07 5.67 -6.69
CA ASP A 38 9.08 4.62 -6.90
C ASP A 38 10.08 4.47 -5.74
N ASP A 39 9.75 5.00 -4.55
CA ASP A 39 10.50 4.81 -3.31
C ASP A 39 10.12 3.47 -2.67
N PHE A 40 10.52 2.37 -3.31
CA PHE A 40 10.17 1.02 -2.88
C PHE A 40 10.84 0.62 -1.57
N ASP A 41 12.08 1.06 -1.34
CA ASP A 41 12.79 0.81 -0.07
C ASP A 41 12.12 1.54 1.10
N GLY A 42 11.73 2.79 0.90
CA GLY A 42 10.97 3.56 1.88
C GLY A 42 9.57 2.97 2.11
N ALA A 43 8.92 2.48 1.06
CA ALA A 43 7.64 1.78 1.14
C ALA A 43 7.76 0.49 1.96
N GLU A 44 8.79 -0.32 1.70
CA GLU A 44 9.09 -1.57 2.42
C GLU A 44 9.34 -1.32 3.91
N LYS A 45 10.17 -0.31 4.22
CA LYS A 45 10.44 0.10 5.60
C LYS A 45 9.16 0.59 6.31
N SER A 46 8.25 1.21 5.58
CA SER A 46 7.00 1.73 6.13
C SER A 46 5.97 0.62 6.37
N VAL A 47 5.78 -0.29 5.41
CA VAL A 47 4.83 -1.39 5.52
C VAL A 47 5.25 -2.41 6.58
N SER A 48 6.56 -2.62 6.77
CA SER A 48 7.10 -3.53 7.78
C SER A 48 6.86 -3.09 9.23
N LYS A 49 6.59 -1.79 9.44
CA LYS A 49 6.26 -1.24 10.77
C LYS A 49 4.78 -1.38 11.13
N LEU A 50 3.95 -1.80 10.18
CA LEU A 50 2.51 -1.98 10.41
C LEU A 50 2.30 -3.32 11.15
N SER A 51 1.81 -3.25 12.38
CA SER A 51 1.59 -4.43 13.23
C SER A 51 0.29 -5.20 12.94
N LEU A 52 -0.55 -4.72 12.01
CA LEU A 52 -1.90 -5.23 11.75
C LEU A 52 -1.92 -6.41 10.77
N ARG A 53 -1.29 -7.52 11.15
CA ARG A 53 -1.15 -8.73 10.31
C ARG A 53 -2.45 -9.33 9.75
N ARG A 54 -3.61 -8.99 10.31
CA ARG A 54 -4.93 -9.46 9.84
C ARG A 54 -5.56 -8.61 8.74
N LEU A 55 -4.94 -7.48 8.38
CA LEU A 55 -5.44 -6.64 7.30
C LEU A 55 -4.79 -7.05 5.99
N PHE A 56 -5.58 -7.58 5.04
CA PHE A 56 -5.11 -8.07 3.75
C PHE A 56 -4.29 -7.03 2.94
N TRP A 57 -4.54 -5.74 3.16
CA TRP A 57 -3.74 -4.64 2.58
C TRP A 57 -2.25 -4.74 2.87
N ILE A 58 -1.84 -5.28 4.03
CA ILE A 58 -0.41 -5.37 4.38
C ILE A 58 0.33 -6.36 3.48
N PRO A 59 -0.05 -7.66 3.43
CA PRO A 59 0.60 -8.60 2.53
C PRO A 59 0.38 -8.23 1.06
N MET A 60 -0.75 -7.60 0.69
CA MET A 60 -0.95 -7.07 -0.67
C MET A 60 0.10 -6.01 -1.04
N LEU A 61 0.27 -4.98 -0.20
CA LEU A 61 1.24 -3.91 -0.47
C LEU A 61 2.68 -4.42 -0.45
N LYS A 62 3.00 -5.40 0.42
CA LYS A 62 4.30 -6.08 0.38
C LYS A 62 4.53 -6.77 -0.96
N ALA A 63 3.53 -7.51 -1.46
CA ALA A 63 3.62 -8.18 -2.75
C ALA A 63 3.87 -7.17 -3.88
N VAL A 64 3.13 -6.06 -3.92
CA VAL A 64 3.33 -4.98 -4.89
C VAL A 64 4.75 -4.39 -4.83
N ILE A 65 5.22 -4.06 -3.62
CA ILE A 65 6.57 -3.51 -3.44
C ILE A 65 7.62 -4.51 -3.94
N GLN A 66 7.48 -5.79 -3.59
CA GLN A 66 8.40 -6.86 -3.98
C GLN A 66 8.42 -7.08 -5.49
N VAL A 67 7.27 -7.01 -6.18
CA VAL A 67 7.21 -7.05 -7.65
C VAL A 67 8.05 -5.95 -8.28
N TYR A 68 7.91 -4.71 -7.80
CA TYR A 68 8.67 -3.58 -8.34
C TYR A 68 10.17 -3.65 -8.02
N LYS A 69 10.56 -4.33 -6.93
CA LYS A 69 11.96 -4.64 -6.60
C LYS A 69 12.51 -5.85 -7.36
N GLY A 70 11.69 -6.58 -8.13
CA GLY A 70 12.09 -7.81 -8.83
C GLY A 70 12.17 -9.05 -7.92
N GLU A 71 11.66 -8.95 -6.70
CA GLU A 71 11.69 -9.97 -5.64
C GLU A 71 10.51 -10.96 -5.79
N PHE A 72 10.35 -11.56 -6.98
CA PHE A 72 9.14 -12.30 -7.35
C PHE A 72 8.78 -13.48 -6.43
N LYS A 73 9.78 -14.19 -5.91
CA LYS A 73 9.55 -15.30 -4.96
C LYS A 73 8.92 -14.80 -3.66
N GLN A 74 9.42 -13.68 -3.14
CA GLN A 74 8.85 -13.06 -1.94
C GLN A 74 7.47 -12.50 -2.24
N ALA A 75 7.30 -11.88 -3.42
CA ALA A 75 6.03 -11.32 -3.85
C ALA A 75 4.92 -12.37 -3.93
N GLN A 76 5.17 -13.54 -4.53
CA GLN A 76 4.21 -14.64 -4.58
C GLN A 76 3.86 -15.16 -3.17
N ALA A 77 4.84 -15.24 -2.28
CA ALA A 77 4.58 -15.65 -0.89
C ALA A 77 3.67 -14.65 -0.16
N SER A 78 3.94 -13.35 -0.31
CA SER A 78 3.10 -12.28 0.25
C SER A 78 1.70 -12.27 -0.37
N TYR A 79 1.58 -12.47 -1.68
CA TYR A 79 0.29 -12.56 -2.37
C TYR A 79 -0.54 -13.75 -1.89
N LYS A 80 0.10 -14.90 -1.70
CA LYS A 80 -0.54 -16.09 -1.11
C LYS A 80 -1.02 -15.83 0.32
N GLU A 81 -0.22 -15.15 1.15
CA GLU A 81 -0.64 -14.73 2.50
C GLU A 81 -1.88 -13.82 2.44
N MET A 82 -1.90 -12.89 1.49
CA MET A 82 -3.07 -12.03 1.25
C MET A 82 -4.31 -12.84 0.89
N LEU A 83 -4.20 -13.78 -0.05
CA LEU A 83 -5.33 -14.65 -0.46
C LEU A 83 -5.80 -15.57 0.67
N GLN A 84 -4.93 -15.98 1.60
CA GLN A 84 -5.36 -16.70 2.81
C GLN A 84 -6.26 -15.85 3.72
N ILE A 85 -6.06 -14.52 3.74
CA ILE A 85 -6.89 -13.57 4.50
C ILE A 85 -8.16 -13.21 3.71
N ARG A 86 -8.04 -13.05 2.39
CA ARG A 86 -9.12 -12.62 1.51
C ARG A 86 -9.13 -13.45 0.21
N PRO A 87 -9.72 -14.66 0.22
CA PRO A 87 -9.69 -15.57 -0.93
C PRO A 87 -10.45 -15.05 -2.16
N ASP A 88 -11.48 -14.24 -1.93
CA ASP A 88 -12.32 -13.65 -2.98
C ASP A 88 -11.68 -12.38 -3.60
N PHE A 89 -10.43 -12.07 -3.25
CA PHE A 89 -9.70 -10.96 -3.89
C PHE A 89 -9.31 -11.28 -5.33
N GLU A 90 -8.92 -12.53 -5.59
CA GLU A 90 -8.52 -12.99 -6.93
C GLU A 90 -9.72 -12.89 -7.90
N GLY A 91 -9.52 -12.22 -9.04
CA GLY A 91 -10.56 -11.89 -10.01
C GLY A 91 -11.49 -10.75 -9.60
N SER A 92 -11.29 -10.11 -8.45
CA SER A 92 -12.04 -8.95 -7.96
C SER A 92 -11.15 -7.77 -7.59
N GLU A 93 -9.89 -7.78 -8.02
CA GLU A 93 -8.83 -6.83 -7.64
C GLU A 93 -9.27 -5.39 -7.91
N GLU A 94 -9.82 -5.12 -9.10
CA GLU A 94 -10.27 -3.79 -9.48
C GLU A 94 -11.40 -3.27 -8.57
N ARG A 95 -12.35 -4.15 -8.22
CA ARG A 95 -13.45 -3.80 -7.32
C ARG A 95 -12.93 -3.47 -5.92
N TYR A 96 -11.99 -4.27 -5.40
CA TYR A 96 -11.38 -4.02 -4.09
C TYR A 96 -10.62 -2.71 -4.08
N LEU A 97 -9.71 -2.52 -5.02
CA LEU A 97 -8.90 -1.30 -5.06
C LEU A 97 -9.78 -0.06 -5.31
N GLY A 98 -10.76 -0.16 -6.20
CA GLY A 98 -11.70 0.94 -6.49
C GLY A 98 -12.55 1.37 -5.30
N ALA A 99 -12.83 0.48 -4.35
CA ALA A 99 -13.57 0.83 -3.13
C ALA A 99 -12.77 1.73 -2.16
N PHE A 100 -11.43 1.73 -2.25
CA PHE A 100 -10.56 2.45 -1.30
C PHE A 100 -9.62 3.47 -1.98
N ILE A 101 -9.41 3.37 -3.29
CA ILE A 101 -8.48 4.19 -4.06
C ILE A 101 -9.24 4.87 -5.19
N SER A 102 -9.50 6.17 -5.02
CA SER A 102 -10.19 6.97 -6.03
C SER A 102 -9.29 7.45 -7.17
N SER A 103 -7.96 7.47 -6.97
CA SER A 103 -7.01 7.90 -8.00
C SER A 103 -6.76 6.78 -9.02
N PRO A 104 -7.09 6.96 -10.31
CA PRO A 104 -6.85 5.94 -11.34
C PRO A 104 -5.36 5.61 -11.50
N ALA A 105 -4.49 6.62 -11.39
CA ALA A 105 -3.04 6.43 -11.52
C ALA A 105 -2.49 5.49 -10.43
N ILE A 106 -2.93 5.68 -9.19
CA ILE A 106 -2.55 4.81 -8.07
C ILE A 106 -3.12 3.41 -8.28
N LYS A 107 -4.41 3.33 -8.61
CA LYS A 107 -5.09 2.04 -8.82
C LYS A 107 -4.38 1.22 -9.89
N ASN A 108 -4.10 1.83 -11.05
CA ASN A 108 -3.47 1.16 -12.19
C ASN A 108 -2.06 0.68 -11.83
N LYS A 109 -1.27 1.47 -11.10
CA LYS A 109 0.06 1.05 -10.64
C LYS A 109 -0.01 -0.17 -9.71
N LEU A 110 -0.96 -0.21 -8.79
CA LEU A 110 -1.14 -1.38 -7.93
C LEU A 110 -1.61 -2.60 -8.73
N LEU A 111 -2.57 -2.45 -9.65
CA LEU A 111 -3.06 -3.53 -10.51
C LEU A 111 -1.96 -4.11 -11.39
N GLU A 112 -1.14 -3.27 -12.02
CA GLU A 112 -0.03 -3.71 -12.88
C GLU A 112 0.96 -4.61 -12.13
N ALA A 113 1.23 -4.32 -10.85
CA ALA A 113 2.08 -5.19 -10.05
C ALA A 113 1.39 -6.51 -9.68
N LEU A 114 0.09 -6.47 -9.37
CA LEU A 114 -0.68 -7.67 -9.03
C LEU A 114 -0.88 -8.61 -10.22
N GLU A 115 -1.02 -8.09 -11.45
CA GLU A 115 -1.13 -8.88 -12.67
C GLU A 115 0.12 -9.73 -12.99
N ARG A 116 1.24 -9.46 -12.30
CA ARG A 116 2.52 -10.18 -12.46
C ARG A 116 2.70 -11.33 -11.46
N LEU A 117 1.70 -11.63 -10.63
CA LEU A 117 1.74 -12.63 -9.55
C LEU A 117 0.77 -13.77 -9.79
#